data_AF-A0A3D1AY69-F1
#
_entry.id   AF-A0A3D1AY69-F1
#
_cell.length_a   1.000
_cell.length_b   1.000
_cell.length_c   1.000
_cell.angle_alpha   90.00
_cell.angle_beta   90.00
_cell.angle_gamma   90.00
#
_symmetry.space_group_name_H-M   'P 1'
#
loop_
_entity.id
_entity.type
_entity.pdbx_description
1 polymer ?
#
loop_
_entity_poly.entity_id
_entity_poly.type
_entity_poly.pdbx_seq_one_letter_code
_entity_poly.pdbx_strand_id
1 'polypeptide(L)'
;MMAQDAATTTSSQSTTTTAKHHGKKLNTDTTTTTGATDSTGASATHTSNMTKKTRRKHHGKVVTEHSATDSTTTTTTPPPQD
;
A
#
# COMPACT_ATOMS: atom_id res chain seq x y z
N MET A 1 -17.03 18.88 -30.67
CA MET A 1 -17.37 18.08 -29.48
C MET A 1 -16.23 18.23 -28.50
N MET A 2 -16.46 18.84 -27.33
CA MET A 2 -15.45 18.83 -26.26
C MET A 2 -15.41 17.42 -25.67
N ALA A 3 -14.29 16.71 -25.85
CA ALA A 3 -14.10 15.41 -25.25
C ALA A 3 -14.11 15.57 -23.72
N GLN A 4 -14.91 14.76 -23.02
CA GLN A 4 -14.85 14.65 -21.57
C GLN A 4 -13.44 14.25 -21.17
N ASP A 5 -12.81 15.08 -20.34
CA ASP A 5 -11.61 14.70 -19.58
C ASP A 5 -11.93 13.40 -18.84
N ALA A 6 -11.17 12.34 -19.09
CA ALA A 6 -11.37 11.06 -18.45
C ALA A 6 -11.28 11.26 -16.93
N ALA A 7 -12.33 10.85 -16.20
CA ALA A 7 -12.39 11.04 -14.76
C ALA A 7 -11.08 10.59 -14.10
N THR A 8 -10.37 11.54 -13.49
CA THR A 8 -9.13 11.35 -12.72
C THR A 8 -9.42 10.48 -11.50
N THR A 9 -9.56 9.17 -11.72
CA THR A 9 -9.96 8.23 -10.67
C THR A 9 -8.71 7.78 -9.94
N THR A 10 -8.50 8.32 -8.74
CA THR A 10 -7.52 7.76 -7.80
C THR A 10 -8.21 6.65 -7.02
N SER A 11 -7.56 5.49 -6.91
CA SER A 11 -8.06 4.38 -6.10
C SER A 11 -7.10 4.12 -4.96
N SER A 12 -7.64 3.94 -3.75
CA SER A 12 -6.88 3.54 -2.58
C SER A 12 -7.50 2.28 -1.99
N GLN A 13 -6.66 1.29 -1.74
CA GLN A 13 -7.03 0.05 -1.06
C GLN A 13 -6.14 -0.14 0.16
N SER A 14 -6.75 -0.50 1.28
CA SER A 14 -6.03 -0.83 2.51
C SER A 14 -6.35 -2.25 2.94
N THR A 15 -5.32 -3.01 3.29
CA THR A 15 -5.46 -4.38 3.80
C THR A 15 -4.66 -4.52 5.09
N THR A 16 -5.27 -5.11 6.11
CA THR A 16 -4.61 -5.40 7.38
C THR A 16 -4.42 -6.90 7.53
N THR A 17 -3.17 -7.33 7.70
CA THR A 17 -2.81 -8.71 8.03
C THR A 17 -2.38 -8.80 9.49
N THR A 18 -2.89 -9.80 10.21
CA THR A 18 -2.47 -10.07 11.59
C THR A 18 -1.97 -11.50 11.72
N ALA A 19 -0.81 -11.68 12.36
CA ALA A 19 -0.27 -12.98 12.73
C ALA A 19 0.05 -13.03 14.23
N LYS A 20 -0.07 -14.21 14.82
CA LYS A 20 0.30 -14.46 16.22
C LYS A 20 1.14 -15.72 16.30
N HIS A 21 2.27 -15.66 16.99
CA HIS A 21 3.13 -16.82 17.20
C HIS A 21 3.89 -16.71 18.53
N HIS A 22 3.74 -17.72 19.41
CA HIS A 22 4.36 -17.78 20.75
C HIS A 22 4.28 -16.46 21.55
N GLY A 23 3.07 -15.90 21.71
CA GLY A 23 2.87 -14.66 22.48
C GLY A 23 3.41 -13.38 21.81
N LYS A 24 3.90 -13.48 20.58
CA LYS A 24 4.25 -12.35 19.70
C LYS A 24 3.07 -12.08 18.78
N LYS A 25 2.69 -10.82 18.63
CA LYS A 25 1.66 -10.35 17.69
C LYS A 25 2.34 -9.52 16.62
N LEU A 26 2.03 -9.78 15.37
CA LEU A 26 2.45 -8.99 14.21
C LEU A 26 1.19 -8.45 13.54
N ASN A 27 1.16 -7.15 13.28
CA ASN A 27 0.14 -6.47 12.50
C ASN A 27 0.85 -5.76 11.36
N THR A 28 0.44 -6.01 10.12
CA THR A 28 0.95 -5.30 8.95
C THR A 28 -0.24 -4.68 8.22
N ASP A 29 -0.21 -3.35 8.13
CA ASP A 29 -1.16 -2.57 7.37
C ASP A 29 -0.51 -2.20 6.04
N THR A 30 -1.12 -2.60 4.94
CA THR A 30 -0.69 -2.30 3.58
C THR A 30 -1.69 -1.37 2.94
N THR A 31 -1.26 -0.20 2.52
CA THR A 31 -2.08 0.75 1.77
C THR A 31 -1.47 0.93 0.38
N THR A 32 -2.25 0.63 -0.65
CA THR A 32 -1.87 0.86 -2.04
C THR A 32 -2.76 1.95 -2.62
N THR A 33 -2.14 2.98 -3.19
CA THR A 33 -2.82 4.07 -3.88
C THR A 33 -2.35 4.11 -5.33
N THR A 34 -3.28 3.95 -6.25
CA THR A 34 -3.03 4.11 -7.68
C THR A 34 -3.52 5.49 -8.09
N GLY A 35 -2.58 6.32 -8.53
CA GLY A 35 -2.87 7.63 -9.10
C GLY A 35 -3.55 7.50 -10.46
N ALA A 36 -4.15 8.60 -10.92
CA ALA A 36 -4.81 8.64 -12.21
C ALA A 36 -3.84 8.35 -13.37
N THR A 37 -4.41 7.87 -14.47
CA THR A 37 -3.69 7.71 -15.74
C THR A 37 -3.61 9.05 -16.45
N ASP A 38 -2.41 9.45 -16.85
CA ASP A 38 -2.20 10.65 -17.64
C ASP A 38 -2.53 10.42 -19.13
N SER A 39 -2.45 11.48 -19.93
CA SER A 39 -2.70 11.44 -21.37
C SER A 39 -1.72 10.56 -22.15
N THR A 40 -0.61 10.13 -21.52
CA THR A 40 0.39 9.22 -22.11
C THR A 40 0.16 7.76 -21.72
N GLY A 41 -0.88 7.48 -20.92
CA GLY A 41 -1.17 6.14 -20.44
C GLY A 41 -0.35 5.73 -19.22
N ALA A 42 0.35 6.67 -18.56
CA ALA A 42 1.15 6.40 -17.39
C ALA A 42 0.37 6.62 -16.08
N SER A 43 0.57 5.72 -15.12
CA SER A 43 0.00 5.80 -13.77
C SER A 43 1.05 5.45 -12.73
N ALA A 44 1.12 6.24 -11.65
CA ALA A 44 1.92 5.92 -10.47
C ALA A 44 1.11 5.08 -9.49
N THR A 45 1.72 4.03 -8.94
CA THR A 45 1.18 3.25 -7.83
C THR A 45 2.13 3.35 -6.65
N HIS A 46 1.62 3.88 -5.54
CA HIS A 46 2.32 3.95 -4.27
C HIS A 46 1.82 2.85 -3.35
N THR A 47 2.72 2.06 -2.78
CA THR A 47 2.39 1.09 -1.74
C THR A 47 3.16 1.43 -0.47
N SER A 48 2.46 1.61 0.64
CA SER A 48 3.02 1.77 1.97
C SER A 48 2.70 0.55 2.82
N ASN A 49 3.70 0.04 3.52
CA ASN A 49 3.55 -1.06 4.47
C ASN A 49 3.98 -0.61 5.86
N MET A 50 3.07 -0.63 6.82
CA MET A 50 3.35 -0.35 8.23
C MET A 50 3.23 -1.63 9.04
N THR A 51 4.36 -2.10 9.58
CA THR A 51 4.42 -3.30 10.40
C THR A 51 4.61 -2.93 11.87
N LYS A 52 3.69 -3.39 12.71
CA LYS A 52 3.73 -3.29 14.17
C LYS A 52 3.92 -4.67 14.79
N LYS A 53 5.03 -4.87 15.47
CA LYS A 53 5.36 -6.12 16.18
C LYS A 53 5.30 -5.90 17.67
N THR A 54 4.46 -6.65 18.36
CA THR A 54 4.31 -6.61 19.81
C THR A 54 4.77 -7.92 20.42
N ARG A 55 5.60 -7.87 21.47
CA ARG A 55 6.04 -9.04 22.23
C ARG A 55 6.01 -8.77 23.74
N ARG A 56 5.70 -9.78 24.53
CA ARG A 56 5.88 -9.76 25.99
C ARG A 56 7.29 -10.22 26.35
N LYS A 57 7.96 -9.46 27.22
CA LYS A 57 9.24 -9.80 27.86
C LYS A 57 9.00 -10.40 29.25
N HIS A 58 10.08 -10.77 29.94
CA HIS A 58 10.06 -11.19 31.34
C HIS A 58 9.33 -10.14 32.21
N HIS A 59 8.66 -10.62 33.26
CA HIS A 59 7.84 -9.80 34.17
C HIS A 59 6.64 -9.09 33.51
N GLY A 60 6.14 -9.60 32.37
CA GLY A 60 4.91 -9.10 31.74
C GLY A 60 5.06 -7.80 30.96
N LYS A 61 6.26 -7.20 30.91
CA LYS A 61 6.54 -5.98 30.15
C LYS A 61 6.24 -6.19 28.67
N VAL A 62 5.39 -5.35 28.09
CA VAL A 62 5.09 -5.36 26.66
C VAL A 62 6.07 -4.43 25.94
N VAL A 63 6.62 -4.91 24.82
CA VAL A 63 7.47 -4.13 23.92
C VAL A 63 6.85 -4.15 22.53
N THR A 64 6.80 -2.98 21.92
CA THR A 64 6.25 -2.76 20.59
C THR A 64 7.32 -2.14 19.70
N GLU A 65 7.50 -2.71 18.51
CA GLU A 65 8.42 -2.27 17.48
C GLU A 65 7.60 -1.90 16.23
N HIS A 66 8.01 -0.83 15.54
CA HIS A 66 7.35 -0.33 14.34
C HIS A 66 8.37 -0.28 13.20
N SER A 67 7.93 -0.63 11.99
CA SER A 67 8.73 -0.49 10.77
C SER A 67 7.80 -0.10 9.63
N ALA A 68 8.19 0.93 8.89
CA ALA A 68 7.49 1.34 7.67
C ALA A 68 8.37 1.05 6.45
N THR A 69 7.75 0.70 5.34
CA THR A 69 8.44 0.53 4.05
C THR A 69 7.52 1.00 2.95
N ASP A 70 8.01 1.93 2.14
CA ASP A 70 7.27 2.52 1.04
C ASP A 70 7.91 2.13 -0.29
N SER A 71 7.08 1.96 -1.31
CA SER A 71 7.51 1.70 -2.67
C SER A 71 6.62 2.46 -3.65
N THR A 72 7.23 2.89 -4.76
CA THR A 72 6.52 3.54 -5.86
C THR A 72 6.90 2.85 -7.15
N THR A 73 5.89 2.49 -7.92
CA THR A 73 6.05 1.91 -9.27
C THR A 73 5.24 2.74 -10.24
N THR A 74 5.82 3.03 -11.40
CA THR A 74 5.09 3.66 -12.51
C THR A 74 4.82 2.61 -13.57
N THR A 75 3.59 2.52 -14.02
CA THR A 75 3.18 1.63 -15.11
C THR A 75 2.69 2.48 -16.26
N THR A 76 3.19 2.22 -17.47
CA THR A 76 2.66 2.80 -18.70
C THR A 76 1.92 1.71 -19.45
N THR A 77 0.65 1.94 -19.75
CA THR A 77 -0.10 1.01 -20.61
C THR A 77 0.30 1.29 -22.05
N PRO A 78 0.91 0.33 -22.78
CA PRO A 78 1.21 0.55 -24.18
C PRO A 78 -0.10 0.77 -24.95
N PRO A 79 -0.11 1.60 -26.00
CA PRO A 79 -1.28 1.74 -26.84
C PRO A 79 -1.67 0.37 -27.40
N PRO A 80 -2.97 0.09 -27.60
CA PRO A 80 -3.40 -1.12 -28.30
C PRO A 80 -2.69 -1.17 -29.65
N GLN A 81 -2.07 -2.32 -29.96
CA GLN A 81 -1.47 -2.56 -31.27
C GLN A 81 -2.59 -3.01 -32.22
N ASP A 82 -2.83 -2.23 -33.27
CA ASP A 82 -3.72 -2.58 -34.40
C ASP A 82 -3.16 -3.75 -35.24
#